data_AF-A0A819CQM9-F1
#
_entry.id   AF-A0A819CQM9-F1
#
_cell.length_a   1.000
_cell.length_b   1.000
_cell.length_c   1.000
_cell.angle_alpha   90.00
_cell.angle_beta   90.00
_cell.angle_gamma   90.00
#
_symmetry.space_group_name_H-M   'P 1'
#
loop_
_entity.id
_entity.type
_entity.pdbx_description
1 polymer ?
#
loop_
_entity_poly.entity_id
_entity_poly.type
_entity_poly.pdbx_seq_one_letter_code
_entity_poly.pdbx_strand_id
1 'polypeptide(L)'
;LIKENITTLENVSNELIYEIFEFLNYHYVFQAFYDLNQRFQNLFLNSNLPIKINISFISNSKLQHYLTHIIKSYAYRIELFRLSNPFINLYLLLLPIMKNLIQLKILILNNIESN
;
A
#
# COMPACT_ATOMS: atom_id res chain seq x y z
N LEU A 1 -31.92 -24.79 18.35
CA LEU A 1 -31.29 -24.12 17.19
C LEU A 1 -30.22 -23.19 17.73
N ILE A 2 -28.95 -23.57 17.67
CA ILE A 2 -27.85 -22.68 18.01
C ILE A 2 -27.83 -21.63 16.90
N LYS A 3 -28.11 -20.37 17.24
CA LYS A 3 -27.96 -19.25 16.31
C LYS A 3 -26.46 -19.10 16.06
N GLU A 4 -25.98 -19.56 14.93
CA GLU A 4 -24.65 -19.18 14.48
C GLU A 4 -24.66 -17.68 14.28
N ASN A 5 -23.94 -16.95 15.13
CA ASN A 5 -23.71 -15.53 14.91
C ASN A 5 -22.81 -15.43 13.69
N ILE A 6 -23.40 -15.11 12.54
CA ILE A 6 -22.65 -14.78 11.33
C ILE A 6 -21.83 -13.52 11.67
N THR A 7 -20.53 -13.70 11.90
CA THR A 7 -19.59 -12.61 12.07
C THR A 7 -19.18 -12.14 10.69
N THR A 8 -19.52 -10.90 10.34
CA THR A 8 -19.05 -10.28 9.10
C THR A 8 -17.76 -9.50 9.38
N LEU A 9 -16.99 -9.22 8.33
CA LEU A 9 -15.75 -8.46 8.46
C LEU A 9 -15.99 -7.05 9.02
N GLU A 10 -17.19 -6.50 8.79
CA GLU A 10 -17.63 -5.20 9.30
C GLU A 10 -17.69 -5.16 10.83
N ASN A 11 -17.84 -6.31 11.50
CA ASN A 11 -17.88 -6.42 12.95
C ASN A 11 -16.48 -6.49 13.59
N VAL A 12 -15.42 -6.68 12.79
CA VAL A 12 -14.03 -6.70 13.28
C VAL A 12 -13.61 -5.27 13.63
N SER A 13 -12.89 -5.07 14.73
CA SER A 13 -12.42 -3.74 15.14
C SER A 13 -11.42 -3.15 14.14
N ASN A 14 -11.25 -1.83 14.16
CA ASN A 14 -10.30 -1.18 13.24
C ASN A 14 -8.86 -1.62 13.52
N GLU A 15 -8.52 -1.80 14.80
CA GLU A 15 -7.19 -2.26 15.25
C GLU A 15 -6.83 -3.61 14.61
N LEU A 16 -7.74 -4.58 14.65
CA LEU A 16 -7.50 -5.90 14.04
C LEU A 16 -7.44 -5.84 12.51
N ILE A 17 -8.26 -4.99 11.87
CA ILE A 17 -8.17 -4.78 10.42
C ILE A 17 -6.80 -4.21 10.04
N TYR A 18 -6.29 -3.27 10.84
CA TYR A 18 -4.98 -2.70 10.63
C TYR A 18 -3.85 -3.71 10.80
N GLU A 19 -3.92 -4.56 11.83
CA GLU A 19 -2.99 -5.66 12.01
C GLU A 19 -2.98 -6.59 10.78
N ILE A 20 -4.16 -6.93 10.24
CA ILE A 20 -4.27 -7.73 9.00
C ILE A 20 -3.60 -6.99 7.83
N PHE A 21 -3.86 -5.70 7.68
CA PHE A 21 -3.29 -4.90 6.59
C PHE A 21 -1.77 -4.81 6.65
N GLU A 22 -1.15 -4.90 7.83
CA GLU A 22 0.32 -4.87 7.97
C GLU A 22 1.01 -6.07 7.31
N PHE A 23 0.34 -7.22 7.19
CA PHE A 23 0.87 -8.42 6.55
C PHE A 23 0.68 -8.42 5.03
N LEU A 24 -0.15 -7.51 4.51
CA LEU A 24 -0.55 -7.46 3.12
C LEU A 24 0.14 -6.30 2.38
N ASN A 25 0.20 -6.42 1.06
CA ASN A 25 0.69 -5.34 0.22
C ASN A 25 -0.35 -4.22 0.15
N TYR A 26 0.04 -3.00 0.50
CA TYR A 26 -0.87 -1.85 0.51
C TYR A 26 -1.62 -1.66 -0.80
N HIS A 27 -1.01 -1.96 -1.95
CA HIS A 27 -1.70 -1.87 -3.25
C HIS A 27 -2.95 -2.74 -3.31
N TYR A 28 -2.82 -4.01 -2.91
CA TYR A 28 -3.94 -4.96 -2.95
C TYR A 28 -4.97 -4.67 -1.88
N VAL A 29 -4.51 -4.23 -0.70
CA VAL A 29 -5.41 -3.80 0.38
C VAL A 29 -6.24 -2.60 -0.05
N PHE A 30 -5.60 -1.55 -0.57
CA PHE A 30 -6.30 -0.36 -1.04
C PHE A 30 -7.31 -0.72 -2.13
N GLN A 31 -6.88 -1.49 -3.13
CA GLN A 31 -7.76 -1.88 -4.24
C GLN A 31 -8.96 -2.72 -3.78
N ALA A 32 -8.78 -3.64 -2.83
CA ALA A 32 -9.84 -4.54 -2.38
C ALA A 32 -10.81 -3.89 -1.39
N PHE A 33 -10.31 -3.01 -0.50
CA PHE A 33 -11.08 -2.52 0.64
C PHE A 33 -11.53 -1.07 0.52
N TYR A 34 -10.86 -0.22 -0.26
CA TYR A 34 -11.17 1.22 -0.30
C TYR A 34 -12.64 1.47 -0.69
N ASP A 35 -13.17 0.79 -1.71
CA ASP A 35 -14.53 1.05 -2.20
C ASP A 35 -15.63 0.18 -1.58
N LEU A 36 -15.34 -0.58 -0.51
CA LEU A 36 -16.34 -1.48 0.10
C LEU A 36 -17.45 -0.72 0.85
N ASN A 37 -17.06 0.23 1.71
CA ASN A 37 -17.98 1.11 2.43
C ASN A 37 -17.21 2.28 3.06
N GLN A 38 -17.95 3.24 3.61
CA GLN A 38 -17.37 4.43 4.25
C GLN A 38 -16.42 4.11 5.40
N ARG A 39 -16.69 3.05 6.16
CA ARG A 39 -15.79 2.64 7.27
C ARG A 39 -14.42 2.29 6.71
N PHE A 40 -14.35 1.44 5.68
CA PHE A 40 -13.06 1.08 5.06
C PHE A 40 -12.40 2.27 4.36
N GLN A 41 -13.13 3.14 3.67
CA GLN A 41 -12.55 4.39 3.12
C GLN A 41 -11.83 5.20 4.21
N ASN A 42 -12.48 5.35 5.37
CA ASN A 42 -11.93 6.09 6.51
C ASN A 42 -10.65 5.45 7.07
N LEU A 43 -10.48 4.12 6.98
CA LEU A 43 -9.24 3.45 7.38
C LEU A 43 -8.04 3.86 6.52
N PHE A 44 -8.27 4.30 5.28
CA PHE A 44 -7.19 4.80 4.42
C PHE A 44 -6.99 6.29 4.59
N LEU A 45 -8.07 7.07 4.62
CA LEU A 45 -8.03 8.54 4.63
C LEU A 45 -7.59 9.14 5.97
N ASN A 46 -8.07 8.59 7.08
CA ASN A 46 -7.90 9.18 8.42
C ASN A 46 -6.88 8.43 9.28
N SER A 47 -6.20 7.43 8.71
CA SER A 47 -5.21 6.64 9.42
C SER A 47 -3.82 7.26 9.32
N ASN A 48 -3.08 7.22 10.43
CA ASN A 48 -1.66 7.54 10.46
C ASN A 48 -0.79 6.30 10.31
N LEU A 49 -1.36 5.16 9.94
CA LEU A 49 -0.59 3.93 9.86
C LEU A 49 0.45 3.98 8.76
N PRO A 50 1.63 3.43 9.05
CA PRO A 50 2.72 3.41 8.10
C PRO A 50 2.39 2.51 6.92
N ILE A 51 2.73 3.00 5.73
CA ILE A 51 2.48 2.31 4.47
C ILE A 51 3.74 1.54 4.08
N LYS A 52 3.57 0.23 3.82
CA LYS A 52 4.60 -0.65 3.29
C LYS A 52 4.26 -1.00 1.85
N ILE A 53 5.13 -0.59 0.92
CA ILE A 53 4.92 -0.80 -0.51
C ILE A 53 5.89 -1.87 -1.00
N ASN A 54 5.33 -2.86 -1.70
CA ASN A 54 6.12 -3.82 -2.43
C ASN A 54 5.64 -3.88 -3.88
N ILE A 55 6.39 -3.29 -4.81
CA ILE A 55 5.96 -3.28 -6.21
C ILE A 55 6.43 -4.49 -7.00
N SER A 56 7.14 -5.44 -6.36
CA SER A 56 7.80 -6.57 -7.03
C SER A 56 6.86 -7.47 -7.82
N PHE A 57 5.56 -7.44 -7.51
CA PHE A 57 4.55 -8.27 -8.13
C PHE A 57 3.51 -7.46 -8.93
N ILE A 58 3.74 -6.16 -9.13
CA ILE A 58 2.81 -5.25 -9.82
C ILE A 58 3.25 -5.06 -11.27
N SER A 59 2.33 -5.19 -12.23
CA SER A 59 2.62 -4.91 -13.64
C SER A 59 2.87 -3.41 -13.87
N ASN A 60 3.67 -3.06 -14.89
CA ASN A 60 3.98 -1.66 -15.23
C ASN A 60 2.75 -0.75 -15.38
N SER A 61 1.72 -1.23 -16.07
CA SER A 61 0.48 -0.47 -16.29
C SER A 61 -0.24 -0.14 -14.98
N LYS A 62 -0.33 -1.11 -14.06
CA LYS A 62 -0.94 -0.93 -12.74
C LYS A 62 -0.07 -0.04 -11.85
N LEU A 63 1.25 -0.19 -11.96
CA LEU A 63 2.23 0.54 -11.19
C LEU A 63 2.19 2.04 -11.47
N GLN A 64 2.10 2.44 -12.74
CA GLN A 64 2.01 3.86 -13.09
C GLN A 64 0.75 4.51 -12.51
N HIS A 65 -0.40 3.82 -12.65
CA HIS A 65 -1.67 4.29 -12.08
C HIS A 65 -1.58 4.41 -10.55
N TYR A 66 -1.06 3.37 -9.90
CA TYR A 66 -0.90 3.30 -8.45
C TYR A 66 0.03 4.40 -7.92
N LEU A 67 1.18 4.61 -8.55
CA LEU A 67 2.13 5.65 -8.15
C LEU A 67 1.53 7.05 -8.28
N THR A 68 0.83 7.30 -9.39
CA THR A 68 0.31 8.64 -9.72
C THR A 68 -0.89 9.04 -8.87
N HIS A 69 -1.82 8.10 -8.62
CA HIS A 69 -3.13 8.42 -8.04
C HIS A 69 -3.26 8.01 -6.56
N ILE A 70 -2.52 7.00 -6.12
CA ILE A 70 -2.65 6.43 -4.77
C ILE A 70 -1.43 6.82 -3.94
N ILE A 71 -0.23 6.41 -4.35
CA ILE A 71 0.99 6.63 -3.57
C ILE A 71 1.31 8.11 -3.42
N LYS A 72 1.16 8.90 -4.48
CA LYS A 72 1.45 10.35 -4.43
C LYS A 72 0.71 11.06 -3.28
N SER A 73 -0.55 10.71 -3.05
CA SER A 73 -1.41 11.33 -2.02
C SER A 73 -1.02 10.93 -0.60
N TYR A 74 -0.47 9.73 -0.42
CA TYR A 74 -0.13 9.18 0.90
C TYR A 74 1.38 8.98 1.10
N ALA A 75 2.19 9.64 0.27
CA ALA A 75 3.63 9.43 0.24
C ALA A 75 4.32 9.72 1.57
N TYR A 76 3.77 10.68 2.33
CA TYR A 76 4.26 11.08 3.64
C TYR A 76 4.14 9.99 4.71
N ARG A 77 3.35 8.94 4.48
CA ARG A 77 3.17 7.79 5.40
C ARG A 77 4.01 6.59 5.03
N ILE A 78 4.70 6.63 3.90
CA ILE A 78 5.44 5.49 3.40
C ILE A 78 6.69 5.30 4.25
N GLU A 79 6.76 4.18 4.96
CA GLU A 79 7.92 3.83 5.76
C GLU A 79 8.82 2.80 5.09
N LEU A 80 8.24 1.90 4.28
CA LEU A 80 8.99 0.88 3.56
C LEU A 80 8.65 0.91 2.08
N PHE A 81 9.68 0.93 1.25
CA PHE A 81 9.57 0.82 -0.20
C PHE A 81 10.44 -0.31 -0.71
N ARG A 82 9.82 -1.34 -1.30
CA ARG A 82 10.53 -2.48 -1.90
C ARG A 82 10.38 -2.49 -3.41
N LEU A 83 11.52 -2.51 -4.08
CA LEU A 83 11.73 -2.52 -5.53
C LEU A 83 12.41 -3.81 -5.95
N SER A 84 12.06 -4.30 -7.14
CA SER A 84 12.82 -5.32 -7.87
C SER A 84 12.92 -4.94 -9.35
N ASN A 85 14.06 -5.23 -9.98
CA ASN A 85 14.44 -4.89 -11.37
C ASN A 85 13.66 -5.75 -12.41
N PRO A 86 13.47 -5.39 -13.72
CA PRO A 86 13.86 -4.33 -14.68
C PRO A 86 13.77 -2.81 -14.64
N PHE A 87 13.27 -2.14 -13.60
CA PHE A 87 12.67 -0.83 -13.86
C PHE A 87 13.67 0.35 -13.76
N ILE A 88 14.60 0.45 -14.72
CA ILE A 88 15.41 1.67 -14.94
C ILE A 88 14.51 2.90 -15.12
N ASN A 89 13.33 2.73 -15.72
CA ASN A 89 12.31 3.80 -15.85
C ASN A 89 11.58 4.14 -14.55
N LEU A 90 11.75 3.33 -13.49
CA LEU A 90 11.10 3.61 -12.21
C LEU A 90 11.72 4.80 -11.51
N TYR A 91 13.02 5.04 -11.70
CA TYR A 91 13.67 6.22 -11.16
C TYR A 91 12.96 7.50 -11.62
N LEU A 92 12.62 7.59 -12.90
CA LEU A 92 11.85 8.68 -13.48
C LEU A 92 10.45 8.78 -12.88
N LEU A 93 9.81 7.65 -12.57
CA LEU A 93 8.48 7.62 -11.99
C LEU A 93 8.44 7.92 -10.48
N LEU A 94 9.54 7.62 -9.78
CA LEU A 94 9.66 7.84 -8.34
C LEU A 94 10.13 9.25 -7.99
N LEU A 95 10.93 9.88 -8.86
CA LEU A 95 11.43 11.26 -8.69
C LEU A 95 10.36 12.26 -8.19
N PRO A 96 9.13 12.29 -8.76
CA PRO A 96 8.07 13.18 -8.29
C PRO A 96 7.59 12.90 -6.86
N ILE A 97 7.74 11.66 -6.40
CA ILE A 97 7.22 11.18 -5.11
C ILE A 97 8.32 11.21 -4.05
N MET A 98 9.59 11.07 -4.43
CA MET A 98 10.74 10.99 -3.51
C MET A 98 10.79 12.14 -2.49
N LYS A 99 10.45 13.36 -2.91
CA LYS A 99 10.41 14.53 -2.02
C LYS A 99 9.38 14.42 -0.89
N ASN A 100 8.34 13.61 -1.11
CA ASN A 100 7.24 13.43 -0.17
C ASN A 100 7.42 12.19 0.71
N LEU A 101 8.46 11.38 0.49
CA LEU A 101 8.79 10.18 1.28
C LEU A 101 9.46 10.54 2.62
N ILE A 102 8.87 11.48 3.35
CA ILE A 102 9.47 12.06 4.58
C ILE A 102 9.58 11.06 5.74
N GLN A 103 8.76 10.00 5.75
CA GLN A 103 8.77 8.95 6.78
C GLN A 103 9.48 7.68 6.31
N LEU A 104 10.13 7.69 5.15
CA LEU A 104 10.80 6.49 4.62
C LEU A 104 11.95 6.07 5.55
N LYS A 105 11.83 4.86 6.06
CA LYS A 105 12.84 4.22 6.94
C LYS A 105 13.62 3.15 6.19
N ILE A 106 12.96 2.41 5.31
CA ILE A 106 13.53 1.23 4.65
C ILE A 106 13.31 1.31 3.14
N LEU A 107 14.40 1.31 2.39
CA LEU A 107 14.40 1.11 0.94
C LEU A 107 15.08 -0.23 0.62
N ILE A 108 14.33 -1.15 0.00
CA ILE A 108 14.83 -2.45 -0.43
C ILE A 108 14.91 -2.46 -1.95
N LEU A 109 16.11 -2.71 -2.48
CA LEU A 109 16.37 -2.84 -3.90
C LEU A 109 16.83 -4.28 -4.17
N ASN A 110 16.00 -5.06 -4.87
CA ASN A 110 16.30 -6.44 -5.22
C ASN A 110 16.67 -6.54 -6.71
N ASN A 111 17.51 -7.53 -7.03
CA ASN A 111 17.92 -7.86 -8.40
C ASN A 111 18.56 -6.67 -9.16
N ILE A 112 19.36 -5.84 -8.49
CA ILE A 112 20.13 -4.79 -9.16
C ILE A 112 21.18 -5.46 -10.03
N GLU A 113 20.89 -5.60 -11.32
CA GLU A 113 21.87 -5.99 -12.31
C GLU A 113 22.48 -4.71 -12.89
N SER A 114 23.78 -4.53 -12.65
CA SER A 114 24.58 -3.54 -13.35
C SER A 114 24.89 -4.09 -14.74
N ASN A 115 24.23 -3.58 -15.77
CA ASN A 115 24.71 -3.71 -17.14
C ASN A 115 26.06 -3.00 -17.29
#